data_AF-A0A6N6RIZ5-F1
#
_entry.id   AF-A0A6N6RIZ5-F1
#
_cell.length_a   1.000
_cell.length_b   1.000
_cell.length_c   1.000
_cell.angle_alpha   90.00
_cell.angle_beta   90.00
_cell.angle_gamma   90.00
#
_symmetry.space_group_name_H-M   'P 1'
#
loop_
_entity.id
_entity.type
_entity.pdbx_description
1 polymer ?
#
loop_
_entity_poly.entity_id
_entity_poly.type
_entity_poly.pdbx_seq_one_letter_code
_entity_poly.pdbx_strand_id
1 'polypeptide(L)'
;MKYFLLLLLFPLGMSAQYGPGFRADEYKEMLLISTQTGGDSAYKAKFETPQNHVLAYSSPSIGLDNKWELWVNRVQKTAVISIRGTTPKPESWMLNFYAAMIPAQGEIKWLKDGEQQEFKYHLADHPDAAVHAGWTLGCGMLLQDILPKIYALWQEEEIEDFYIMGHSQGGAIAYLMNAQLNYMSRSMMLPAGWRFKTYCSAAPKPGNLYFAYDYESRTQNGWAFNVVNAADWVPEVPISVQTLEDFNETNPFVMMDDVIAQQDLLDRIGLWWVKRKLENPTRDAQENYERYLGERIQEEVEKKIEGLEMPDFYHSNNYVRTGIQIVLRPDEEYHRLFVPDSGQVFAHHLHEPYLYLTEKLGTPFYEGHEFLGIQWKLKSWLQEDEMVEVKYGNEIPWILFTRNGRVHGWSALENGFHFSISYIIVDERLTIYRDWEMPEGESGTRFTRMLSNCNRMEFRGNQLLMMNRNRILMIFENQNKSTEE
;
A
#
# COMPACT_ATOMS: atom_id res chain seq x y z
N MET A 1 0.13 14.80 60.45
CA MET A 1 0.66 15.09 59.11
C MET A 1 1.16 13.79 58.50
N LYS A 2 0.47 13.27 57.49
CA LYS A 2 0.95 12.34 56.44
C LYS A 2 -0.28 11.77 55.72
N TYR A 3 -0.76 12.50 54.71
CA TYR A 3 -1.64 11.93 53.70
C TYR A 3 -0.76 11.11 52.74
N PHE A 4 -1.04 9.81 52.65
CA PHE A 4 -0.37 8.92 51.72
C PHE A 4 -1.07 9.08 50.37
N LEU A 5 -0.48 9.85 49.46
CA LEU A 5 -0.98 10.04 48.11
C LEU A 5 -0.60 8.80 47.30
N LEU A 6 -1.58 7.93 47.03
CA LEU A 6 -1.40 6.77 46.16
C LEU A 6 -1.38 7.27 44.71
N LEU A 7 -0.20 7.49 44.16
CA LEU A 7 -0.01 7.77 42.73
C LEU A 7 -0.32 6.48 41.95
N LEU A 8 -1.53 6.40 41.39
CA LEU A 8 -1.87 5.45 40.35
C LEU A 8 -1.04 5.78 39.11
N LEU A 9 0.09 5.10 38.97
CA LEU A 9 0.82 4.98 37.70
C LEU A 9 -0.07 4.18 36.75
N PHE A 10 -0.93 4.88 36.00
CA PHE A 10 -1.49 4.31 34.79
C PHE A 10 -0.31 4.07 33.83
N PRO A 11 -0.09 2.85 33.33
CA PRO A 11 0.78 2.70 32.18
C PRO A 11 0.11 3.48 31.04
N LEU A 12 0.72 4.58 30.63
CA LEU A 12 0.51 5.17 29.32
C LEU A 12 1.04 4.15 28.30
N GLY A 13 0.26 3.09 28.07
CA GLY A 13 0.37 2.33 26.85
C GLY A 13 0.06 3.31 25.73
N MET A 14 1.10 3.83 25.08
CA MET A 14 0.96 4.57 23.83
C MET A 14 0.45 3.58 22.79
N SER A 15 -0.87 3.35 22.82
CA SER A 15 -1.53 2.53 21.83
C SER A 15 -1.38 3.23 20.48
N ALA A 16 -0.82 2.49 19.54
CA ALA A 16 -0.70 2.87 18.14
C ALA A 16 -2.02 3.45 17.63
N GLN A 17 -2.07 4.77 17.35
CA GLN A 17 -3.25 5.35 16.74
C GLN A 17 -3.29 4.92 15.26
N TYR A 18 -4.46 4.45 14.80
CA TYR A 18 -4.71 4.15 13.40
C TYR A 18 -4.36 5.36 12.52
N GLY A 19 -3.53 5.15 11.50
CA GLY A 19 -3.00 6.23 10.68
C GLY A 19 -2.04 5.75 9.58
N PRO A 20 -1.61 6.66 8.69
CA PRO A 20 -0.71 6.33 7.60
C PRO A 20 0.69 5.93 8.09
N GLY A 21 1.43 5.24 7.23
CA GLY A 21 2.81 4.80 7.48
C GLY A 21 2.90 3.32 7.85
N PHE A 22 3.99 2.68 7.47
CA PHE A 22 4.24 1.28 7.79
C PHE A 22 4.69 1.16 9.25
N ARG A 23 4.17 0.17 9.97
CA ARG A 23 4.49 -0.07 11.37
C ARG A 23 4.77 -1.55 11.57
N ALA A 24 5.96 -1.89 12.06
CA ALA A 24 6.36 -3.28 12.20
C ALA A 24 5.51 -4.04 13.24
N ASP A 25 5.15 -3.39 14.35
CA ASP A 25 4.25 -3.94 15.39
C ASP A 25 2.83 -4.17 14.86
N GLU A 26 2.31 -3.20 14.11
CA GLU A 26 1.01 -3.30 13.45
C GLU A 26 0.99 -4.43 12.41
N TYR A 27 2.02 -4.50 11.56
CA TYR A 27 2.14 -5.58 10.57
C TYR A 27 2.32 -6.96 11.20
N LYS A 28 3.08 -7.07 12.32
CA LYS A 28 3.17 -8.32 13.09
C LYS A 28 1.79 -8.77 13.57
N GLU A 29 0.99 -7.88 14.15
CA GLU A 29 -0.37 -8.21 14.57
C GLU A 29 -1.23 -8.66 13.37
N MET A 30 -1.14 -7.98 12.23
CA MET A 30 -1.86 -8.37 11.01
C MET A 30 -1.43 -9.75 10.50
N LEU A 31 -0.12 -10.07 10.53
CA LEU A 31 0.39 -11.39 10.20
C LEU A 31 -0.15 -12.46 11.14
N LEU A 32 -0.16 -12.20 12.46
CA LEU A 32 -0.73 -13.15 13.43
C LEU A 32 -2.22 -13.39 13.14
N ILE A 33 -3.01 -12.36 12.84
CA ILE A 33 -4.41 -12.51 12.42
C ILE A 33 -4.52 -13.37 11.15
N SER A 34 -3.65 -13.14 10.17
CA SER A 34 -3.59 -13.93 8.94
C SER A 34 -3.27 -15.40 9.20
N THR A 35 -2.41 -15.73 10.18
CA THR A 35 -2.14 -17.14 10.56
C THR A 35 -3.38 -17.85 11.11
N GLN A 36 -4.27 -17.11 11.76
CA GLN A 36 -5.53 -17.62 12.29
C GLN A 36 -6.59 -17.78 11.19
N THR A 37 -6.48 -17.02 10.11
CA THR A 37 -7.49 -16.93 9.07
C THR A 37 -7.53 -18.20 8.22
N GLY A 38 -8.47 -19.09 8.55
CA GLY A 38 -8.71 -20.34 7.82
C GLY A 38 -7.57 -21.37 7.80
N GLY A 39 -6.53 -21.20 8.61
CA GLY A 39 -5.56 -22.26 8.93
C GLY A 39 -6.22 -23.41 9.73
N ASP A 40 -5.66 -24.61 9.66
CA ASP A 40 -6.09 -25.71 10.53
C ASP A 40 -5.56 -25.55 11.96
N SER A 41 -6.08 -26.34 12.91
CA SER A 41 -5.68 -26.25 14.31
C SER A 41 -4.18 -26.48 14.55
N ALA A 42 -3.53 -27.32 13.73
CA ALA A 42 -2.11 -27.60 13.86
C ALA A 42 -1.27 -26.42 13.37
N TYR A 43 -1.69 -25.75 12.31
CA TYR A 43 -1.07 -24.54 11.80
C TYR A 43 -1.21 -23.39 12.80
N LYS A 44 -2.42 -23.13 13.29
CA LYS A 44 -2.70 -22.06 14.26
C LYS A 44 -1.89 -22.21 15.54
N ALA A 45 -1.70 -23.44 16.01
CA ALA A 45 -0.95 -23.74 17.24
C ALA A 45 0.55 -23.43 17.16
N LYS A 46 1.11 -23.18 15.97
CA LYS A 46 2.51 -22.77 15.80
C LYS A 46 2.77 -21.30 16.13
N PHE A 47 1.72 -20.48 16.15
CA PHE A 47 1.83 -19.03 16.24
C PHE A 47 1.22 -18.51 17.53
N GLU A 48 1.73 -17.36 17.97
CA GLU A 48 1.11 -16.58 19.03
C GLU A 48 -0.30 -16.16 18.61
N THR A 49 -1.20 -16.00 19.58
CA THR A 49 -2.51 -15.44 19.31
C THR A 49 -2.41 -13.94 19.08
N PRO A 50 -3.19 -13.36 18.15
CA PRO A 50 -3.36 -11.90 18.04
C PRO A 50 -3.74 -11.28 19.38
N GLN A 51 -3.19 -10.11 19.70
CA GLN A 51 -3.34 -9.48 21.02
C GLN A 51 -4.37 -8.36 21.03
N ASN A 52 -4.54 -7.66 19.92
CA ASN A 52 -5.30 -6.41 19.84
C ASN A 52 -6.71 -6.61 19.29
N HIS A 53 -6.92 -7.58 18.40
CA HIS A 53 -8.22 -7.82 17.78
C HIS A 53 -8.78 -9.19 18.16
N VAL A 54 -10.10 -9.25 18.33
CA VAL A 54 -10.83 -10.49 18.63
C VAL A 54 -11.68 -10.88 17.43
N LEU A 55 -11.69 -12.17 17.09
CA LEU A 55 -12.52 -12.71 16.02
C LEU A 55 -14.01 -12.42 16.29
N ALA A 56 -14.66 -11.72 15.36
CA ALA A 56 -16.08 -11.40 15.41
C ALA A 56 -16.89 -12.24 14.41
N TYR A 57 -16.31 -12.60 13.27
CA TYR A 57 -16.96 -13.40 12.25
C TYR A 57 -15.96 -14.21 11.42
N SER A 58 -16.37 -15.40 11.00
CA SER A 58 -15.64 -16.21 10.02
C SER A 58 -16.61 -16.61 8.93
N SER A 59 -16.25 -16.34 7.67
CA SER A 59 -17.08 -16.74 6.54
C SER A 59 -17.08 -18.26 6.35
N PRO A 60 -18.13 -18.83 5.74
CA PRO A 60 -18.01 -20.12 5.08
C PRO A 60 -16.99 -20.03 3.93
N SER A 61 -16.72 -21.18 3.30
CA SER A 61 -16.00 -21.20 2.03
C SER A 61 -16.89 -20.61 0.93
N ILE A 62 -16.34 -19.70 0.11
CA ILE A 62 -17.07 -18.91 -0.89
C ILE A 62 -16.43 -19.14 -2.27
N GLY A 63 -17.27 -19.51 -3.25
CA GLY A 63 -16.84 -19.73 -4.63
C GLY A 63 -15.78 -20.82 -4.74
N LEU A 64 -14.66 -20.49 -5.38
CA LEU A 64 -13.49 -21.37 -5.56
C LEU A 64 -12.64 -21.50 -4.28
N ASP A 65 -13.28 -21.83 -3.16
CA ASP A 65 -12.67 -21.97 -1.84
C ASP A 65 -11.96 -20.71 -1.33
N ASN A 66 -12.53 -19.53 -1.55
CA ASN A 66 -12.12 -18.31 -0.84
C ASN A 66 -12.71 -18.31 0.58
N LYS A 67 -12.06 -17.59 1.50
CA LYS A 67 -12.55 -17.38 2.86
C LYS A 67 -12.00 -16.07 3.41
N TRP A 68 -12.75 -15.45 4.31
CA TRP A 68 -12.27 -14.32 5.09
C TRP A 68 -12.76 -14.40 6.55
N GLU A 69 -12.12 -13.63 7.41
CA GLU A 69 -12.47 -13.47 8.82
C GLU A 69 -12.48 -11.99 9.20
N LEU A 70 -13.40 -11.61 10.07
CA LEU A 70 -13.54 -10.25 10.61
C LEU A 70 -13.05 -10.26 12.05
N TRP A 71 -12.07 -9.41 12.34
CA TRP A 71 -11.52 -9.24 13.69
C TRP A 71 -11.75 -7.81 14.15
N VAL A 72 -12.07 -7.60 15.42
CA VAL A 72 -12.51 -6.30 15.93
C VAL A 72 -11.75 -5.91 17.18
N ASN A 73 -11.30 -4.66 17.24
CA ASN A 73 -10.83 -3.99 18.43
C ASN A 73 -11.81 -2.86 18.77
N ARG A 74 -12.68 -3.12 19.75
CA ARG A 74 -13.73 -2.18 20.18
C ARG A 74 -13.20 -0.98 20.98
N VAL A 75 -12.04 -1.13 21.59
CA VAL A 75 -11.40 -0.05 22.38
C VAL A 75 -10.80 0.98 21.45
N GLN A 76 -10.06 0.53 20.43
CA GLN A 76 -9.47 1.41 19.41
C GLN A 76 -10.44 1.76 18.28
N LYS A 77 -11.63 1.16 18.24
CA LYS A 77 -12.63 1.31 17.18
C LYS A 77 -12.06 0.98 15.79
N THR A 78 -11.32 -0.13 15.71
CA THR A 78 -10.78 -0.64 14.44
C THR A 78 -11.26 -2.06 14.16
N ALA A 79 -11.35 -2.43 12.88
CA ALA A 79 -11.64 -3.79 12.44
C ALA A 79 -10.66 -4.26 11.36
N VAL A 80 -10.47 -5.56 11.24
CA VAL A 80 -9.58 -6.20 10.27
C VAL A 80 -10.39 -7.14 9.40
N ILE A 81 -10.36 -6.89 8.10
CA ILE A 81 -10.85 -7.79 7.05
C ILE A 81 -9.66 -8.66 6.66
N SER A 82 -9.60 -9.89 7.19
CA SER A 82 -8.49 -10.81 6.94
C SER A 82 -8.89 -11.85 5.89
N ILE A 83 -8.15 -11.90 4.78
CA ILE A 83 -8.44 -12.73 3.62
C ILE A 83 -7.49 -13.92 3.59
N ARG A 84 -8.05 -15.13 3.49
CA ARG A 84 -7.26 -16.36 3.46
C ARG A 84 -6.48 -16.50 2.15
N GLY A 85 -5.26 -17.02 2.24
CA GLY A 85 -4.50 -17.50 1.09
C GLY A 85 -5.01 -18.83 0.53
N THR A 86 -4.20 -19.45 -0.31
CA THR A 86 -4.52 -20.70 -1.01
C THR A 86 -4.59 -21.90 -0.07
N THR A 87 -5.49 -22.85 -0.34
CA THR A 87 -5.58 -24.13 0.38
C THR A 87 -5.04 -25.28 -0.47
N PRO A 88 -4.85 -26.49 0.10
CA PRO A 88 -4.48 -27.67 -0.70
C PRO A 88 -5.54 -28.12 -1.71
N LYS A 89 -6.75 -27.54 -1.70
CA LYS A 89 -7.82 -27.95 -2.61
C LYS A 89 -7.56 -27.44 -4.03
N PRO A 90 -7.74 -28.26 -5.09
CA PRO A 90 -7.49 -27.85 -6.46
C PRO A 90 -8.26 -26.59 -6.89
N GLU A 91 -9.51 -26.43 -6.47
CA GLU A 91 -10.32 -25.25 -6.79
C GLU A 91 -9.74 -23.96 -6.21
N SER A 92 -9.07 -24.01 -5.04
CA SER A 92 -8.41 -22.84 -4.46
C SER A 92 -7.25 -22.37 -5.35
N TRP A 93 -6.54 -23.30 -5.96
CA TRP A 93 -5.45 -23.00 -6.89
C TRP A 93 -5.93 -22.46 -8.24
N MET A 94 -7.16 -22.77 -8.66
CA MET A 94 -7.70 -22.25 -9.93
C MET A 94 -7.72 -20.71 -9.96
N LEU A 95 -7.97 -20.06 -8.83
CA LEU A 95 -7.88 -18.60 -8.71
C LEU A 95 -6.51 -18.06 -9.10
N ASN A 96 -5.42 -18.75 -8.73
CA ASN A 96 -4.06 -18.32 -9.02
C ASN A 96 -3.67 -18.60 -10.48
N PHE A 97 -4.24 -19.64 -11.08
CA PHE A 97 -3.97 -20.00 -12.47
C PHE A 97 -4.85 -19.27 -13.46
N TYR A 98 -5.98 -18.71 -13.03
CA TYR A 98 -6.86 -17.92 -13.89
C TYR A 98 -6.27 -16.50 -14.10
N ALA A 99 -5.10 -16.47 -14.73
CA ALA A 99 -4.15 -15.37 -14.74
C ALA A 99 -4.11 -14.60 -16.07
N ALA A 100 -5.03 -14.86 -17.00
CA ALA A 100 -5.28 -13.88 -18.05
C ALA A 100 -5.75 -12.55 -17.43
N MET A 101 -5.33 -11.46 -18.06
CA MET A 101 -5.74 -10.14 -17.61
C MET A 101 -7.14 -9.82 -18.12
N ILE A 102 -7.91 -9.10 -17.31
CA ILE A 102 -9.15 -8.44 -17.71
C ILE A 102 -8.99 -6.93 -17.49
N PRO A 103 -9.76 -6.07 -18.18
CA PRO A 103 -9.76 -4.64 -17.90
C PRO A 103 -9.99 -4.36 -16.41
N ALA A 104 -9.42 -3.27 -15.88
CA ALA A 104 -9.58 -2.89 -14.48
C ALA A 104 -10.95 -2.27 -14.16
N GLN A 105 -11.84 -2.15 -15.14
CA GLN A 105 -13.23 -1.72 -15.00
C GLN A 105 -14.12 -2.68 -15.77
N GLY A 106 -15.20 -3.13 -15.16
CA GLY A 106 -16.12 -4.06 -15.81
C GLY A 106 -17.16 -4.64 -14.87
N GLU A 107 -17.79 -5.72 -15.32
CA GLU A 107 -18.76 -6.47 -14.54
C GLU A 107 -18.48 -7.97 -14.61
N ILE A 108 -18.72 -8.65 -13.49
CA ILE A 108 -18.72 -10.12 -13.40
C ILE A 108 -20.08 -10.54 -12.89
N LYS A 109 -20.70 -11.54 -13.50
CA LYS A 109 -21.99 -12.09 -13.07
C LYS A 109 -21.88 -13.57 -12.77
N TRP A 110 -22.68 -14.06 -11.86
CA TRP A 110 -22.80 -15.49 -11.55
C TRP A 110 -24.15 -15.79 -10.90
N LEU A 111 -24.51 -17.06 -10.79
CA LEU A 111 -25.67 -17.50 -10.04
C LEU A 111 -25.27 -17.95 -8.64
N LYS A 112 -26.04 -17.52 -7.64
CA LYS A 112 -25.96 -18.00 -6.26
C LYS A 112 -27.36 -18.35 -5.80
N ASP A 113 -27.56 -19.63 -5.46
CA ASP A 113 -28.86 -20.17 -5.03
C ASP A 113 -30.01 -19.86 -6.02
N GLY A 114 -29.70 -19.83 -7.32
CA GLY A 114 -30.65 -19.52 -8.40
C GLY A 114 -30.88 -18.02 -8.65
N GLU A 115 -30.24 -17.13 -7.89
CA GLU A 115 -30.33 -15.68 -8.07
C GLU A 115 -29.09 -15.12 -8.75
N GLN A 116 -29.28 -14.25 -9.75
CA GLN A 116 -28.20 -13.58 -10.44
C GLN A 116 -27.52 -12.57 -9.51
N GLN A 117 -26.24 -12.81 -9.29
CA GLN A 117 -25.31 -11.95 -8.63
C GLN A 117 -24.56 -11.11 -9.65
N GLU A 118 -24.21 -9.89 -9.27
CA GLU A 118 -23.46 -8.97 -10.12
C GLU A 118 -22.41 -8.25 -9.28
N PHE A 119 -21.19 -8.17 -9.82
CA PHE A 119 -20.10 -7.39 -9.26
C PHE A 119 -19.60 -6.42 -10.32
N LYS A 120 -20.06 -5.17 -10.22
CA LYS A 120 -19.52 -4.05 -10.98
C LYS A 120 -18.29 -3.52 -10.29
N TYR A 121 -17.14 -3.64 -10.94
CA TYR A 121 -15.86 -3.30 -10.36
C TYR A 121 -15.22 -2.14 -11.11
N HIS A 122 -14.51 -1.32 -10.34
CA HIS A 122 -13.70 -0.22 -10.82
C HIS A 122 -12.45 -0.18 -9.95
N LEU A 123 -11.40 -0.81 -10.46
CA LEU A 123 -10.14 -1.06 -9.75
C LEU A 123 -9.07 -0.04 -10.14
N ALA A 124 -9.15 0.52 -11.34
CA ALA A 124 -8.31 1.64 -11.74
C ALA A 124 -9.01 2.56 -12.75
N ASP A 125 -8.64 3.85 -12.78
CA ASP A 125 -9.23 4.88 -13.67
C ASP A 125 -8.67 4.82 -15.10
N HIS A 126 -7.44 4.33 -15.28
CA HIS A 126 -6.78 4.31 -16.60
C HIS A 126 -7.44 3.27 -17.53
N PRO A 127 -7.76 3.61 -18.79
CA PRO A 127 -8.43 2.68 -19.71
C PRO A 127 -7.61 1.43 -20.02
N ASP A 128 -6.28 1.58 -20.10
CA ASP A 128 -5.36 0.46 -20.33
C ASP A 128 -4.97 -0.30 -19.05
N ALA A 129 -5.56 0.04 -17.90
CA ALA A 129 -5.34 -0.74 -16.69
C ALA A 129 -6.01 -2.11 -16.79
N ALA A 130 -5.24 -3.14 -16.45
CA ALA A 130 -5.69 -4.51 -16.48
C ALA A 130 -5.22 -5.27 -15.23
N VAL A 131 -6.03 -6.21 -14.78
CA VAL A 131 -5.87 -6.94 -13.52
C VAL A 131 -6.05 -8.44 -13.72
N HIS A 132 -5.58 -9.22 -12.75
CA HIS A 132 -5.71 -10.67 -12.75
C HIS A 132 -7.19 -11.11 -12.64
N ALA A 133 -7.67 -11.92 -13.60
CA ALA A 133 -9.07 -12.35 -13.67
C ALA A 133 -9.53 -13.14 -12.43
N GLY A 134 -8.78 -14.18 -12.07
CA GLY A 134 -9.10 -15.06 -10.94
C GLY A 134 -9.26 -14.31 -9.61
N TRP A 135 -8.27 -13.51 -9.20
CA TRP A 135 -8.36 -12.74 -7.96
C TRP A 135 -9.43 -11.64 -8.01
N THR A 136 -9.75 -11.08 -9.17
CA THR A 136 -10.86 -10.13 -9.33
C THR A 136 -12.21 -10.81 -9.07
N LEU A 137 -12.41 -12.01 -9.61
CA LEU A 137 -13.56 -12.86 -9.30
C LEU A 137 -13.66 -13.18 -7.80
N GLY A 138 -12.54 -13.59 -7.19
CA GLY A 138 -12.46 -13.83 -5.75
C GLY A 138 -12.80 -12.59 -4.91
N CYS A 139 -12.31 -11.42 -5.31
CA CYS A 139 -12.60 -10.14 -4.69
C CYS A 139 -14.11 -9.82 -4.72
N GLY A 140 -14.74 -9.95 -5.89
CA GLY A 140 -16.17 -9.69 -6.06
C GLY A 140 -17.05 -10.60 -5.20
N MET A 141 -16.75 -11.89 -5.19
CA MET A 141 -17.50 -12.86 -4.38
C MET A 141 -17.35 -12.62 -2.88
N LEU A 142 -16.15 -12.25 -2.41
CA LEU A 142 -15.92 -11.93 -1.00
C LEU A 142 -16.59 -10.61 -0.59
N LEU A 143 -16.54 -9.58 -1.44
CA LEU A 143 -17.12 -8.27 -1.15
C LEU A 143 -18.63 -8.31 -0.91
N GLN A 144 -19.37 -9.21 -1.56
CA GLN A 144 -20.80 -9.40 -1.30
C GLN A 144 -21.11 -9.83 0.13
N ASP A 145 -20.21 -10.58 0.77
CA ASP A 145 -20.35 -11.00 2.16
C ASP A 145 -19.72 -9.98 3.13
N ILE A 146 -18.61 -9.34 2.74
CA ILE A 146 -17.87 -8.38 3.57
C ILE A 146 -18.65 -7.08 3.78
N LEU A 147 -19.19 -6.48 2.72
CA LEU A 147 -19.80 -5.15 2.79
C LEU A 147 -20.92 -5.08 3.85
N PRO A 148 -21.92 -5.98 3.88
CA PRO A 148 -22.96 -5.96 4.91
C PRO A 148 -22.40 -6.04 6.34
N LYS A 149 -21.31 -6.78 6.55
CA LYS A 149 -20.71 -6.98 7.88
C LYS A 149 -19.99 -5.74 8.39
N ILE A 150 -19.22 -5.07 7.53
CA ILE A 150 -18.54 -3.83 7.94
C ILE A 150 -19.51 -2.65 8.06
N TYR A 151 -20.59 -2.64 7.27
CA TYR A 151 -21.70 -1.71 7.46
C TYR A 151 -22.39 -1.90 8.82
N ALA A 152 -22.66 -3.14 9.23
CA ALA A 152 -23.24 -3.43 10.54
C ALA A 152 -22.33 -2.97 11.68
N LEU A 153 -21.02 -3.23 11.60
CA LEU A 153 -20.05 -2.72 12.59
C LEU A 153 -20.06 -1.19 12.69
N TRP A 154 -20.13 -0.49 11.56
CA TRP A 154 -20.21 0.96 11.55
C TRP A 154 -21.51 1.46 12.21
N GLN A 155 -22.66 0.89 11.84
CA GLN A 155 -23.96 1.32 12.37
C GLN A 155 -24.14 1.02 13.85
N GLU A 156 -23.65 -0.12 14.33
CA GLU A 156 -23.87 -0.59 15.70
C GLU A 156 -22.75 -0.16 16.65
N GLU A 157 -21.52 -0.05 16.16
CA GLU A 157 -20.33 0.14 16.98
C GLU A 157 -19.50 1.37 16.60
N GLU A 158 -19.91 2.18 15.61
CA GLU A 158 -19.21 3.39 15.17
C GLU A 158 -17.75 3.12 14.76
N ILE A 159 -17.50 1.95 14.16
CA ILE A 159 -16.18 1.58 13.63
C ILE A 159 -16.08 2.06 12.18
N GLU A 160 -15.09 2.92 11.91
CA GLU A 160 -14.84 3.53 10.58
C GLU A 160 -13.42 3.24 10.06
N ASP A 161 -12.57 2.65 10.90
CA ASP A 161 -11.17 2.37 10.62
C ASP A 161 -10.97 0.88 10.36
N PHE A 162 -10.65 0.56 9.10
CA PHE A 162 -10.53 -0.82 8.64
C PHE A 162 -9.10 -1.12 8.21
N TYR A 163 -8.58 -2.25 8.66
CA TYR A 163 -7.43 -2.90 8.06
C TYR A 163 -7.91 -3.93 7.04
N ILE A 164 -7.20 -4.02 5.92
CA ILE A 164 -7.37 -5.11 4.95
C ILE A 164 -6.08 -5.90 4.96
N MET A 165 -6.14 -7.16 5.39
CA MET A 165 -4.97 -8.02 5.50
C MET A 165 -5.16 -9.25 4.63
N GLY A 166 -4.12 -9.64 3.93
CA GLY A 166 -4.06 -10.94 3.28
C GLY A 166 -2.63 -11.38 3.06
N HIS A 167 -2.43 -12.70 3.02
CA HIS A 167 -1.15 -13.32 2.74
C HIS A 167 -1.26 -14.22 1.50
N SER A 168 -0.23 -14.23 0.64
CA SER A 168 -0.23 -15.00 -0.61
C SER A 168 -1.37 -14.56 -1.55
N GLN A 169 -2.18 -15.50 -2.07
CA GLN A 169 -3.44 -15.22 -2.78
C GLN A 169 -4.35 -14.22 -2.04
N GLY A 170 -4.44 -14.31 -0.71
CA GLY A 170 -5.24 -13.37 0.08
C GLY A 170 -4.70 -11.95 -0.01
N GLY A 171 -3.37 -11.80 -0.09
CA GLY A 171 -2.71 -10.51 -0.33
C GLY A 171 -2.96 -9.96 -1.74
N ALA A 172 -3.05 -10.85 -2.73
CA ALA A 172 -3.43 -10.48 -4.09
C ALA A 172 -4.85 -9.90 -4.15
N ILE A 173 -5.79 -10.58 -3.50
CA ILE A 173 -7.19 -10.13 -3.38
C ILE A 173 -7.27 -8.83 -2.57
N ALA A 174 -6.42 -8.67 -1.54
CA ALA A 174 -6.38 -7.44 -0.73
C ALA A 174 -6.03 -6.19 -1.55
N TYR A 175 -5.19 -6.29 -2.60
CA TYR A 175 -4.98 -5.16 -3.53
C TYR A 175 -6.29 -4.73 -4.18
N LEU A 176 -6.95 -5.68 -4.82
CA LEU A 176 -8.14 -5.42 -5.64
C LEU A 176 -9.29 -4.95 -4.75
N MET A 177 -9.42 -5.52 -3.55
CA MET A 177 -10.40 -5.09 -2.56
C MET A 177 -10.14 -3.66 -2.09
N ASN A 178 -8.90 -3.30 -1.78
CA ASN A 178 -8.55 -1.93 -1.41
C ASN A 178 -8.84 -0.96 -2.56
N ALA A 179 -8.52 -1.33 -3.80
CA ALA A 179 -8.79 -0.51 -4.99
C ALA A 179 -10.29 -0.24 -5.17
N GLN A 180 -11.11 -1.30 -5.07
CA GLN A 180 -12.57 -1.20 -5.17
C GLN A 180 -13.16 -0.35 -4.03
N LEU A 181 -12.74 -0.57 -2.78
CA LEU A 181 -13.25 0.20 -1.63
C LEU A 181 -12.84 1.67 -1.69
N ASN A 182 -11.64 1.98 -2.20
CA ASN A 182 -11.23 3.37 -2.46
C ASN A 182 -12.11 4.02 -3.54
N TYR A 183 -12.40 3.32 -4.64
CA TYR A 183 -13.32 3.80 -5.66
C TYR A 183 -14.72 4.06 -5.08
N MET A 184 -15.27 3.09 -4.34
CA MET A 184 -16.59 3.22 -3.71
C MET A 184 -16.63 4.39 -2.72
N SER A 185 -15.55 4.63 -1.97
CA SER A 185 -15.43 5.77 -1.06
C SER A 185 -15.45 7.11 -1.81
N ARG A 186 -14.64 7.27 -2.86
CA ARG A 186 -14.60 8.49 -3.71
C ARG A 186 -15.91 8.73 -4.46
N SER A 187 -16.63 7.65 -4.79
CA SER A 187 -17.91 7.71 -5.50
C SER A 187 -19.11 7.85 -4.56
N MET A 188 -18.87 8.09 -3.26
CA MET A 188 -19.91 8.24 -2.23
C MET A 188 -20.86 7.03 -2.12
N MET A 189 -20.36 5.84 -2.46
CA MET A 189 -21.07 4.56 -2.29
C MET A 189 -20.82 3.94 -0.91
N LEU A 190 -19.86 4.47 -0.16
CA LEU A 190 -19.58 4.13 1.25
C LEU A 190 -19.80 5.35 2.14
N PRO A 191 -20.05 5.16 3.45
CA PRO A 191 -20.16 6.27 4.39
C PRO A 191 -18.91 7.14 4.39
N ALA A 192 -19.11 8.45 4.50
CA ALA A 192 -18.01 9.39 4.63
C ALA A 192 -17.21 9.11 5.92
N GLY A 193 -15.89 9.22 5.85
CA GLY A 193 -15.01 9.04 7.01
C GLY A 193 -14.39 7.64 7.13
N TRP A 194 -14.90 6.64 6.39
CA TRP A 194 -14.27 5.32 6.36
C TRP A 194 -12.83 5.41 5.84
N ARG A 195 -11.92 4.73 6.54
CA ARG A 195 -10.50 4.67 6.20
C ARG A 195 -10.06 3.22 6.08
N PHE A 196 -9.20 2.97 5.09
CA PHE A 196 -8.66 1.65 4.80
C PHE A 196 -7.14 1.68 4.85
N LYS A 197 -6.55 0.76 5.60
CA LYS A 197 -5.11 0.52 5.65
C LYS A 197 -4.82 -0.92 5.27
N THR A 198 -4.03 -1.13 4.23
CA THR A 198 -3.89 -2.44 3.60
C THR A 198 -2.50 -3.03 3.78
N TYR A 199 -2.44 -4.29 4.16
CA TYR A 199 -1.24 -5.11 4.19
C TYR A 199 -1.40 -6.29 3.23
N CYS A 200 -0.74 -6.20 2.09
CA CYS A 200 -0.58 -7.26 1.11
C CYS A 200 0.72 -8.01 1.45
N SER A 201 0.62 -9.10 2.23
CA SER A 201 1.77 -9.90 2.63
C SER A 201 2.08 -10.98 1.61
N ALA A 202 3.34 -11.14 1.19
CA ALA A 202 3.77 -12.15 0.24
C ALA A 202 2.91 -12.19 -1.04
N ALA A 203 2.41 -11.03 -1.45
CA ALA A 203 1.37 -10.97 -2.46
C ALA A 203 2.00 -11.05 -3.86
N PRO A 204 1.48 -11.90 -4.76
CA PRO A 204 1.85 -11.91 -6.17
C PRO A 204 1.39 -10.63 -6.89
N LYS A 205 1.86 -10.45 -8.12
CA LYS A 205 1.63 -9.25 -8.95
C LYS A 205 0.16 -9.17 -9.40
N PRO A 206 -0.61 -8.14 -8.98
CA PRO A 206 -2.07 -8.12 -9.16
C PRO A 206 -2.54 -7.69 -10.56
N GLY A 207 -1.70 -6.99 -11.33
CA GLY A 207 -2.11 -6.41 -12.61
C GLY A 207 -0.93 -5.79 -13.36
N ASN A 208 -1.26 -5.04 -14.41
CA ASN A 208 -0.29 -4.39 -15.26
C ASN A 208 0.22 -3.05 -14.71
N LEU A 209 1.12 -2.40 -15.47
CA LEU A 209 1.75 -1.15 -15.06
C LEU A 209 0.76 -0.01 -14.81
N TYR A 210 -0.28 0.10 -15.64
CA TYR A 210 -1.30 1.13 -15.50
C TYR A 210 -2.14 0.94 -14.24
N PHE A 211 -2.50 -0.32 -13.90
CA PHE A 211 -3.11 -0.64 -12.61
C PHE A 211 -2.19 -0.25 -11.45
N ALA A 212 -0.90 -0.60 -11.55
CA ALA A 212 0.06 -0.31 -10.49
C ALA A 212 0.21 1.19 -10.21
N TYR A 213 0.33 2.01 -11.26
CA TYR A 213 0.43 3.46 -11.12
C TYR A 213 -0.81 4.08 -10.48
N ASP A 214 -2.00 3.67 -10.89
CA ASP A 214 -3.21 4.21 -10.29
C ASP A 214 -3.34 3.77 -8.83
N TYR A 215 -3.09 2.49 -8.52
CA TYR A 215 -3.07 1.98 -7.15
C TYR A 215 -2.06 2.71 -6.25
N GLU A 216 -0.83 2.89 -6.74
CA GLU A 216 0.25 3.57 -6.02
C GLU A 216 -0.07 5.05 -5.81
N SER A 217 -0.56 5.75 -6.84
CA SER A 217 -0.91 7.17 -6.71
C SER A 217 -1.96 7.43 -5.62
N ARG A 218 -2.88 6.47 -5.40
CA ARG A 218 -3.93 6.50 -4.39
C ARG A 218 -3.45 6.15 -2.99
N THR A 219 -2.42 5.31 -2.89
CA THR A 219 -1.99 4.70 -1.61
C THR A 219 -0.61 5.16 -1.12
N GLN A 220 0.15 5.89 -1.95
CA GLN A 220 1.52 6.37 -1.72
C GLN A 220 1.70 7.19 -0.43
N ASN A 221 0.62 7.74 0.12
CA ASN A 221 0.62 8.45 1.41
C ASN A 221 0.59 7.50 2.61
N GLY A 222 1.07 6.26 2.46
CA GLY A 222 1.25 5.31 3.55
C GLY A 222 -0.03 4.57 3.96
N TRP A 223 -0.96 4.33 3.04
CA TRP A 223 -2.21 3.62 3.33
C TRP A 223 -2.25 2.17 2.83
N ALA A 224 -1.31 1.76 1.97
CA ALA A 224 -1.19 0.36 1.58
C ALA A 224 0.27 -0.05 1.44
N PHE A 225 0.58 -1.28 1.85
CA PHE A 225 1.92 -1.83 1.85
C PHE A 225 1.92 -3.24 1.26
N ASN A 226 2.86 -3.48 0.34
CA ASN A 226 3.26 -4.80 -0.10
C ASN A 226 4.49 -5.22 0.69
N VAL A 227 4.36 -6.23 1.53
CA VAL A 227 5.48 -6.75 2.30
C VAL A 227 5.95 -8.05 1.67
N VAL A 228 7.23 -8.07 1.25
CA VAL A 228 7.82 -9.18 0.52
C VAL A 228 9.08 -9.67 1.23
N ASN A 229 9.27 -10.98 1.26
CA ASN A 229 10.53 -11.60 1.62
C ASN A 229 11.38 -11.76 0.37
N ALA A 230 12.61 -11.24 0.37
CA ALA A 230 13.49 -11.30 -0.81
C ALA A 230 13.93 -12.73 -1.21
N ALA A 231 13.69 -13.74 -0.38
CA ALA A 231 13.89 -15.16 -0.71
C ALA A 231 12.60 -15.89 -1.13
N ASP A 232 11.45 -15.21 -1.13
CA ASP A 232 10.16 -15.77 -1.52
C ASP A 232 9.88 -15.50 -3.01
N TRP A 233 9.60 -16.56 -3.76
CA TRP A 233 9.35 -16.46 -5.20
C TRP A 233 7.91 -16.09 -5.55
N VAL A 234 6.95 -16.23 -4.63
CA VAL A 234 5.53 -15.99 -4.94
C VAL A 234 5.24 -14.53 -5.36
N PRO A 235 5.85 -13.50 -4.74
CA PRO A 235 5.74 -12.12 -5.23
C PRO A 235 6.26 -11.90 -6.67
N GLU A 236 6.99 -12.87 -7.25
CA GLU A 236 7.53 -12.77 -8.60
C GLU A 236 6.56 -13.26 -9.70
N VAL A 237 5.42 -13.88 -9.32
CA VAL A 237 4.41 -14.40 -10.26
C VAL A 237 3.16 -13.50 -10.34
N PRO A 238 2.33 -13.60 -11.40
CA PRO A 238 2.46 -14.41 -12.61
C PRO A 238 3.70 -14.07 -13.45
N ILE A 239 4.12 -14.94 -14.37
CA ILE A 239 5.23 -14.61 -15.28
C ILE A 239 4.86 -13.37 -16.10
N SER A 240 5.79 -12.43 -16.25
CA SER A 240 5.56 -11.19 -17.00
C SER A 240 6.14 -11.28 -18.39
N VAL A 241 5.36 -10.90 -19.40
CA VAL A 241 5.81 -10.70 -20.77
C VAL A 241 5.38 -9.30 -21.19
N GLN A 242 6.35 -8.45 -21.50
CA GLN A 242 6.10 -7.10 -22.02
C GLN A 242 6.19 -7.13 -23.55
N THR A 243 5.19 -6.55 -24.19
CA THR A 243 5.12 -6.31 -25.64
C THR A 243 5.27 -4.81 -25.93
N LEU A 244 5.35 -4.44 -27.21
CA LEU A 244 5.39 -3.01 -27.59
C LEU A 244 4.06 -2.28 -27.34
N GLU A 245 2.96 -3.02 -27.25
CA GLU A 245 1.61 -2.49 -26.97
C GLU A 245 1.45 -2.10 -25.49
N ASP A 246 2.36 -2.54 -24.61
CA ASP A 246 2.34 -2.22 -23.18
C ASP A 246 3.03 -0.88 -22.84
N PHE A 247 3.60 -0.17 -23.82
CA PHE A 247 4.22 1.14 -23.62
C PHE A 247 3.18 2.27 -23.68
N ASN A 248 3.43 3.36 -22.95
CA ASN A 248 2.65 4.60 -23.08
C ASN A 248 2.60 5.08 -24.54
N GLU A 249 1.48 5.68 -24.95
CA GLU A 249 1.26 6.15 -26.32
C GLU A 249 2.42 6.99 -26.88
N THR A 250 3.03 7.84 -26.04
CA THR A 250 4.22 8.61 -26.41
C THR A 250 5.49 7.81 -26.12
N ASN A 251 5.97 7.05 -27.11
CA ASN A 251 7.19 6.27 -26.99
C ASN A 251 7.98 6.21 -28.33
N PRO A 252 9.30 5.92 -28.31
CA PRO A 252 10.10 5.88 -29.52
C PRO A 252 9.79 4.72 -30.47
N PHE A 253 9.09 3.67 -30.01
CA PHE A 253 8.73 2.51 -30.82
C PHE A 253 7.60 2.81 -31.81
N VAL A 254 6.73 3.79 -31.52
CA VAL A 254 5.67 4.24 -32.45
C VAL A 254 6.26 4.76 -33.76
N MET A 255 7.42 5.43 -33.69
CA MET A 255 8.10 6.00 -34.85
C MET A 255 8.96 4.96 -35.61
N MET A 256 9.07 3.73 -35.10
CA MET A 256 10.01 2.73 -35.62
C MET A 256 9.64 2.29 -37.03
N ASP A 257 8.35 2.16 -37.34
CA ASP A 257 7.90 1.77 -38.68
C ASP A 257 8.25 2.84 -39.73
N ASP A 258 8.06 4.12 -39.39
CA ASP A 258 8.41 5.25 -40.27
C ASP A 258 9.92 5.34 -40.51
N VAL A 259 10.72 5.17 -39.45
CA VAL A 259 12.19 5.18 -39.55
C VAL A 259 12.69 4.04 -40.43
N ILE A 260 12.13 2.83 -40.28
CA ILE A 260 12.48 1.67 -41.13
C ILE A 260 12.05 1.91 -42.58
N ALA A 261 10.88 2.52 -42.79
CA ALA A 261 10.37 2.84 -44.12
C ALA A 261 11.21 3.88 -44.89
N GLN A 262 11.99 4.70 -44.20
CA GLN A 262 12.89 5.69 -44.82
C GLN A 262 14.24 5.11 -45.28
N GLN A 263 14.59 3.89 -44.87
CA GLN A 263 15.86 3.26 -45.25
C GLN A 263 15.85 2.70 -46.68
N ASP A 264 17.06 2.50 -47.22
CA ASP A 264 17.29 1.84 -48.51
C ASP A 264 16.76 0.39 -48.50
N LEU A 265 16.47 -0.17 -49.69
CA LEU A 265 15.72 -1.43 -49.83
C LEU A 265 16.32 -2.61 -49.04
N LEU A 266 17.65 -2.77 -49.06
CA LEU A 266 18.32 -3.88 -48.36
C LEU A 266 18.26 -3.71 -46.84
N ASP A 267 18.55 -2.50 -46.35
CA ASP A 267 18.51 -2.19 -44.91
C ASP A 267 17.09 -2.29 -44.37
N ARG A 268 16.10 -1.83 -45.14
CA ARG A 268 14.67 -1.96 -44.82
C ARG A 268 14.26 -3.42 -44.63
N ILE A 269 14.67 -4.32 -45.53
CA ILE A 269 14.37 -5.76 -45.40
C ILE A 269 15.01 -6.32 -44.14
N GLY A 270 16.29 -5.99 -43.89
CA GLY A 270 17.01 -6.42 -42.69
C GLY A 270 16.34 -5.95 -41.40
N LEU A 271 15.96 -4.67 -41.33
CA LEU A 271 15.31 -4.07 -40.17
C LEU A 271 13.92 -4.65 -39.92
N TRP A 272 13.10 -4.88 -40.95
CA TRP A 272 11.81 -5.56 -40.80
C TRP A 272 11.96 -6.98 -40.26
N TRP A 273 12.99 -7.71 -40.70
CA TRP A 273 13.29 -9.04 -40.17
C TRP A 273 13.71 -8.97 -38.69
N VAL A 274 14.58 -8.03 -38.32
CA VAL A 274 14.98 -7.81 -36.92
C VAL A 274 13.78 -7.46 -36.05
N LYS A 275 12.96 -6.49 -36.47
CA LYS A 275 11.74 -6.06 -35.77
C LYS A 275 10.83 -7.25 -35.47
N ARG A 276 10.48 -8.04 -36.49
CA ARG A 276 9.65 -9.25 -36.32
C ARG A 276 10.28 -10.27 -35.37
N LYS A 277 11.61 -10.42 -35.40
CA LYS A 277 12.32 -11.35 -34.51
C LYS A 277 12.33 -10.88 -33.05
N LEU A 278 12.18 -9.59 -32.81
CA LEU A 278 12.07 -9.02 -31.46
C LEU A 278 10.61 -9.00 -30.96
N GLU A 279 9.64 -8.68 -31.83
CA GLU A 279 8.23 -8.52 -31.47
C GLU A 279 7.45 -9.84 -31.38
N ASN A 280 7.61 -10.73 -32.37
CA ASN A 280 6.79 -11.94 -32.46
C ASN A 280 6.96 -12.85 -31.24
N PRO A 281 8.17 -13.11 -30.70
CA PRO A 281 8.31 -14.02 -29.56
C PRO A 281 7.55 -13.55 -28.31
N THR A 282 7.53 -12.24 -28.04
CA THR A 282 6.79 -11.70 -26.88
C THR A 282 5.28 -11.74 -27.10
N ARG A 283 4.81 -11.49 -28.33
CA ARG A 283 3.38 -11.61 -28.63
C ARG A 283 2.91 -13.06 -28.59
N ASP A 284 3.66 -13.97 -29.22
CA ASP A 284 3.37 -15.41 -29.20
C ASP A 284 3.37 -15.94 -27.75
N ALA A 285 4.26 -15.45 -26.89
CA ALA A 285 4.27 -15.79 -25.48
C ALA A 285 3.02 -15.26 -24.75
N GLN A 286 2.63 -14.00 -24.96
CA GLN A 286 1.41 -13.42 -24.40
C GLN A 286 0.16 -14.21 -24.83
N GLU A 287 0.00 -14.49 -26.12
CA GLU A 287 -1.13 -15.26 -26.67
C GLU A 287 -1.21 -16.67 -26.04
N ASN A 288 -0.06 -17.30 -25.78
CA ASN A 288 -0.03 -18.59 -25.10
C ASN A 288 -0.47 -18.47 -23.63
N TYR A 289 0.00 -17.46 -22.90
CA TYR A 289 -0.46 -17.24 -21.52
C TYR A 289 -1.97 -16.99 -21.45
N GLU A 290 -2.52 -16.17 -22.35
CA GLU A 290 -3.96 -15.93 -22.44
C GLU A 290 -4.76 -17.21 -22.77
N ARG A 291 -4.30 -18.00 -23.74
CA ARG A 291 -4.94 -19.27 -24.10
C ARG A 291 -4.94 -20.28 -22.94
N TYR A 292 -3.79 -20.48 -22.30
CA TYR A 292 -3.63 -21.56 -21.31
C TYR A 292 -4.05 -21.16 -19.90
N LEU A 293 -3.86 -19.90 -19.51
CA LEU A 293 -4.19 -19.37 -18.18
C LEU A 293 -5.45 -18.48 -18.18
N GLY A 294 -6.00 -18.16 -19.35
CA GLY A 294 -7.30 -17.52 -19.53
C GLY A 294 -8.32 -18.54 -20.01
N GLU A 295 -8.42 -18.75 -21.34
CA GLU A 295 -9.48 -19.53 -21.99
C GLU A 295 -9.69 -20.91 -21.34
N ARG A 296 -8.61 -21.70 -21.20
CA ARG A 296 -8.71 -23.05 -20.63
C ARG A 296 -9.07 -23.08 -19.16
N ILE A 297 -8.60 -22.11 -18.37
CA ILE A 297 -8.91 -22.06 -16.94
C ILE A 297 -10.33 -21.54 -16.74
N GLN A 298 -10.77 -20.58 -17.56
CA GLN A 298 -12.14 -20.08 -17.56
C GLN A 298 -13.14 -21.23 -17.76
N GLU A 299 -12.91 -22.11 -18.74
CA GLU A 299 -13.76 -23.31 -18.94
C GLU A 299 -13.87 -24.19 -17.69
N GLU A 300 -12.79 -24.35 -16.93
CA GLU A 300 -12.80 -25.12 -15.67
C GLU A 300 -13.49 -24.37 -14.54
N VAL A 301 -13.35 -23.05 -14.50
CA VAL A 301 -13.97 -22.18 -13.49
C VAL A 301 -15.49 -22.08 -13.71
N GLU A 302 -15.96 -21.96 -14.95
CA GLU A 302 -17.39 -21.93 -15.32
C GLU A 302 -18.12 -23.23 -14.93
N LYS A 303 -17.42 -24.37 -14.90
CA LYS A 303 -17.98 -25.64 -14.40
C LYS A 303 -18.21 -25.63 -12.88
N LYS A 304 -17.54 -24.74 -12.15
CA LYS A 304 -17.59 -24.62 -10.69
C LYS A 304 -18.47 -23.48 -10.22
N ILE A 305 -18.62 -22.44 -11.02
CA ILE A 305 -19.43 -21.27 -10.73
C ILE A 305 -20.54 -21.19 -11.77
N GLU A 306 -21.75 -21.55 -11.33
CA GLU A 306 -22.92 -21.57 -12.18
C GLU A 306 -23.23 -20.18 -12.74
N GLY A 307 -23.54 -20.10 -14.04
CA GLY A 307 -23.91 -18.86 -14.71
C GLY A 307 -22.81 -17.77 -14.70
N LEU A 308 -21.54 -18.17 -14.57
CA LEU A 308 -20.43 -17.21 -14.59
C LEU A 308 -20.33 -16.51 -15.95
N GLU A 309 -20.33 -15.19 -15.92
CA GLU A 309 -20.02 -14.32 -17.05
C GLU A 309 -18.84 -13.42 -16.66
N MET A 310 -17.72 -13.57 -17.36
CA MET A 310 -16.51 -12.77 -17.21
C MET A 310 -16.42 -11.75 -18.37
N PRO A 311 -15.78 -10.59 -18.16
CA PRO A 311 -15.47 -9.67 -19.25
C PRO A 311 -14.43 -10.28 -20.20
N ASP A 312 -14.34 -9.71 -21.40
CA ASP A 312 -13.31 -10.07 -22.37
C ASP A 312 -11.90 -9.89 -21.79
N PHE A 313 -10.97 -10.75 -22.19
CA PHE A 313 -9.57 -10.61 -21.77
C PHE A 313 -8.95 -9.35 -22.37
N TYR A 314 -8.07 -8.75 -21.57
CA TYR A 314 -7.17 -7.71 -22.01
C TYR A 314 -5.89 -8.36 -22.55
N HIS A 315 -5.52 -8.06 -23.79
CA HIS A 315 -4.39 -8.69 -24.50
C HIS A 315 -3.02 -8.21 -24.01
N SER A 316 -2.71 -8.51 -22.75
CA SER A 316 -1.41 -8.26 -22.13
C SER A 316 -1.10 -9.37 -21.12
N ASN A 317 0.18 -9.57 -20.90
CA ASN A 317 0.69 -10.37 -19.79
C ASN A 317 1.81 -9.62 -19.05
N ASN A 318 1.77 -8.29 -19.08
CA ASN A 318 2.78 -7.42 -18.47
C ASN A 318 2.49 -7.18 -16.98
N TYR A 319 2.45 -8.25 -16.19
CA TYR A 319 2.25 -8.16 -14.74
C TYR A 319 3.40 -7.41 -14.06
N VAL A 320 3.11 -6.51 -13.13
CA VAL A 320 4.14 -5.78 -12.38
C VAL A 320 3.90 -5.83 -10.87
N ARG A 321 4.96 -5.60 -10.10
CA ARG A 321 4.82 -5.33 -8.66
C ARG A 321 3.98 -4.06 -8.44
N THR A 322 3.23 -4.01 -7.36
CA THR A 322 2.31 -2.90 -7.08
C THR A 322 2.36 -2.48 -5.61
N GLY A 323 2.26 -1.18 -5.35
CA GLY A 323 2.12 -0.60 -4.01
C GLY A 323 3.47 -0.31 -3.34
N ILE A 324 3.44 0.37 -2.19
CA ILE A 324 4.64 0.68 -1.39
C ILE A 324 5.29 -0.60 -0.90
N GLN A 325 6.58 -0.78 -1.18
CA GLN A 325 7.28 -2.05 -1.00
C GLN A 325 8.08 -2.05 0.31
N ILE A 326 7.76 -2.99 1.19
CA ILE A 326 8.53 -3.28 2.40
C ILE A 326 9.28 -4.58 2.15
N VAL A 327 10.55 -4.46 1.79
CA VAL A 327 11.39 -5.61 1.42
C VAL A 327 12.10 -6.14 2.66
N LEU A 328 11.62 -7.27 3.17
CA LEU A 328 12.25 -8.06 4.23
C LEU A 328 13.48 -8.75 3.64
N ARG A 329 14.67 -8.42 4.15
CA ARG A 329 15.94 -8.96 3.65
C ARG A 329 16.46 -10.08 4.56
N PRO A 330 16.51 -11.32 4.07
CA PRO A 330 17.22 -12.42 4.72
C PRO A 330 18.68 -12.09 5.02
N ASP A 331 19.13 -12.42 6.23
CA ASP A 331 20.54 -12.42 6.62
C ASP A 331 21.09 -13.85 6.69
N GLU A 332 22.37 -13.99 7.07
CA GLU A 332 22.99 -15.31 7.19
C GLU A 332 22.30 -16.19 8.24
N GLU A 333 21.81 -15.59 9.33
CA GLU A 333 21.08 -16.31 10.38
C GLU A 333 19.75 -16.86 9.86
N TYR A 334 19.00 -16.05 9.12
CA TYR A 334 17.78 -16.47 8.44
C TYR A 334 18.01 -17.71 7.58
N HIS A 335 19.06 -17.71 6.74
CA HIS A 335 19.34 -18.84 5.86
C HIS A 335 19.81 -20.11 6.60
N ARG A 336 20.29 -19.98 7.84
CA ARG A 336 20.57 -21.14 8.71
C ARG A 336 19.29 -21.72 9.31
N LEU A 337 18.27 -20.89 9.57
CA LEU A 337 16.99 -21.32 10.15
C LEU A 337 16.01 -21.85 9.08
N PHE A 338 15.91 -21.14 7.96
CA PHE A 338 15.01 -21.45 6.86
C PHE A 338 15.82 -22.01 5.68
N VAL A 339 16.27 -23.26 5.82
CA VAL A 339 17.08 -23.93 4.80
C VAL A 339 16.18 -24.36 3.64
N PRO A 340 16.48 -23.96 2.38
CA PRO A 340 15.75 -24.45 1.22
C PRO A 340 15.99 -25.95 1.05
N ASP A 341 14.93 -26.75 1.02
CA ASP A 341 14.95 -28.12 0.54
C ASP A 341 14.06 -28.22 -0.70
N SER A 342 14.49 -29.03 -1.68
CA SER A 342 13.78 -29.35 -2.92
C SER A 342 12.33 -29.79 -2.70
N GLY A 343 12.00 -30.36 -1.54
CA GLY A 343 10.63 -30.74 -1.16
C GLY A 343 9.78 -29.63 -0.53
N GLN A 344 10.36 -28.47 -0.22
CA GLN A 344 9.73 -27.36 0.51
C GLN A 344 9.79 -26.05 -0.26
N VAL A 345 9.24 -26.03 -1.47
CA VAL A 345 9.26 -24.86 -2.37
C VAL A 345 8.56 -23.61 -1.80
N PHE A 346 7.78 -23.75 -0.72
CA PHE A 346 7.12 -22.64 -0.01
C PHE A 346 7.80 -22.28 1.33
N ALA A 347 8.99 -22.82 1.63
CA ALA A 347 9.66 -22.60 2.92
C ALA A 347 9.79 -21.12 3.28
N HIS A 348 10.13 -20.26 2.31
CA HIS A 348 10.27 -18.81 2.49
C HIS A 348 8.95 -18.04 2.41
N HIS A 349 7.90 -18.70 1.92
CA HIS A 349 6.60 -18.10 1.65
C HIS A 349 5.68 -18.11 2.86
N LEU A 350 5.80 -19.09 3.76
CA LEU A 350 4.92 -19.22 4.93
C LEU A 350 5.03 -18.02 5.90
N HIS A 351 4.03 -17.86 6.78
CA HIS A 351 3.98 -16.77 7.76
C HIS A 351 5.18 -16.73 8.72
N GLU A 352 5.76 -17.88 9.09
CA GLU A 352 6.87 -17.95 10.05
C GLU A 352 8.12 -17.18 9.58
N PRO A 353 8.65 -17.39 8.36
CA PRO A 353 9.71 -16.55 7.80
C PRO A 353 9.40 -15.04 7.80
N TYR A 354 8.17 -14.66 7.47
CA TYR A 354 7.75 -13.27 7.43
C TYR A 354 7.70 -12.65 8.83
N LEU A 355 7.18 -13.38 9.82
CA LEU A 355 7.18 -12.97 11.22
C LEU A 355 8.61 -12.78 11.73
N TYR A 356 9.49 -13.75 11.49
CA TYR A 356 10.90 -13.68 11.90
C TYR A 356 11.61 -12.45 11.33
N LEU A 357 11.46 -12.19 10.03
CA LEU A 357 12.09 -11.03 9.41
C LEU A 357 11.45 -9.71 9.83
N THR A 358 10.14 -9.70 10.13
CA THR A 358 9.44 -8.51 10.65
C THR A 358 9.97 -8.12 12.03
N GLU A 359 10.22 -9.09 12.90
CA GLU A 359 10.81 -8.84 14.22
C GLU A 359 12.23 -8.27 14.13
N LYS A 360 12.93 -8.57 13.03
CA LYS A 360 14.27 -8.04 12.73
C LYS A 360 14.28 -6.66 12.05
N LEU A 361 13.14 -6.15 11.56
CA LEU A 361 13.10 -4.84 10.88
C LEU A 361 13.53 -3.67 11.77
N GLY A 362 13.54 -3.85 13.10
CA GLY A 362 13.78 -2.77 14.05
C GLY A 362 12.71 -1.67 13.94
N THR A 363 12.92 -0.56 14.64
CA THR A 363 12.08 0.63 14.47
C THR A 363 12.49 1.32 13.16
N PRO A 364 11.57 1.53 12.20
CA PRO A 364 11.87 2.28 10.99
C PRO A 364 12.50 3.64 11.31
N PHE A 365 13.43 4.09 10.47
CA PHE A 365 14.16 5.35 10.68
C PHE A 365 13.25 6.55 11.03
N TYR A 366 12.07 6.65 10.40
CA TYR A 366 11.09 7.73 10.65
C TYR A 366 10.36 7.62 12.00
N GLU A 367 10.28 6.45 12.62
CA GLU A 367 9.73 6.26 13.97
C GLU A 367 10.80 6.45 15.06
N GLY A 368 12.07 6.32 14.72
CA GLY A 368 13.21 6.51 15.62
C GLY A 368 13.61 7.97 15.86
N HIS A 369 13.02 8.92 15.12
CA HIS A 369 13.39 10.32 15.29
C HIS A 369 12.42 11.12 16.14
N GLU A 370 12.98 11.67 17.22
CA GLU A 370 12.35 12.56 18.18
C GLU A 370 11.83 13.88 17.59
N PHE A 371 11.79 14.09 16.27
CA PHE A 371 11.22 15.32 15.70
C PHE A 371 9.69 15.30 15.58
N LEU A 372 9.06 14.13 15.61
CA LEU A 372 7.61 13.95 15.52
C LEU A 372 6.93 14.21 16.87
N GLY A 373 5.85 14.99 16.86
CA GLY A 373 5.10 15.36 18.05
C GLY A 373 5.76 16.45 18.88
N ILE A 374 6.85 17.07 18.38
CA ILE A 374 7.54 18.17 19.04
C ILE A 374 7.35 19.48 18.27
N GLN A 375 7.13 20.55 19.04
CA GLN A 375 7.03 21.91 18.53
C GLN A 375 8.43 22.51 18.35
N TRP A 376 8.82 22.72 17.11
CA TRP A 376 10.04 23.41 16.69
C TRP A 376 9.79 24.90 16.65
N LYS A 377 10.43 25.69 17.52
CA LYS A 377 10.26 27.15 17.57
C LYS A 377 11.34 27.84 16.75
N LEU A 378 10.96 28.85 15.99
CA LEU A 378 11.87 29.61 15.16
C LEU A 378 12.91 30.34 16.02
N LYS A 379 14.19 30.08 15.77
CA LYS A 379 15.31 30.73 16.45
C LYS A 379 15.90 31.86 15.63
N SER A 380 16.20 31.60 14.36
CA SER A 380 16.82 32.58 13.48
C SER A 380 16.35 32.41 12.05
N TRP A 381 16.43 33.51 11.29
CA TRP A 381 16.20 33.50 9.85
C TRP A 381 17.29 34.28 9.14
N LEU A 382 17.37 34.09 7.83
CA LEU A 382 18.28 34.81 6.96
C LEU A 382 17.80 36.26 6.71
N GLN A 383 18.69 37.23 6.91
CA GLN A 383 18.56 38.65 6.59
C GLN A 383 19.84 39.17 5.95
N GLU A 384 19.78 39.76 4.75
CA GLU A 384 20.93 40.44 4.12
C GLU A 384 22.23 39.59 4.18
N ASP A 385 22.07 38.28 3.93
CA ASP A 385 23.12 37.26 3.94
C ASP A 385 23.63 36.78 5.32
N GLU A 386 23.08 37.29 6.43
CA GLU A 386 23.39 36.83 7.79
C GLU A 386 22.19 36.17 8.48
N MET A 387 22.45 35.22 9.39
CA MET A 387 21.41 34.63 10.23
C MET A 387 21.15 35.55 11.43
N VAL A 388 19.96 36.13 11.49
CA VAL A 388 19.53 37.02 12.56
C VAL A 388 18.58 36.28 13.48
N GLU A 389 18.84 36.37 14.78
CA GLU A 389 17.98 35.80 15.82
C GLU A 389 16.62 36.51 15.86
N VAL A 390 15.56 35.73 15.93
CA VAL A 390 14.19 36.22 15.91
C VAL A 390 13.81 36.69 17.32
N LYS A 391 13.62 38.00 17.47
CA LYS A 391 13.07 38.62 18.69
C LYS A 391 11.61 38.98 18.47
N TYR A 392 10.70 38.06 18.73
CA TYR A 392 9.29 38.40 18.99
C TYR A 392 9.08 38.45 20.50
N GLY A 393 8.09 39.23 20.97
CA GLY A 393 7.75 39.37 22.41
C GLY A 393 7.43 38.03 23.11
N ASN A 394 6.19 37.77 23.50
CA ASN A 394 5.83 36.51 24.19
C ASN A 394 5.52 35.34 23.23
N GLU A 395 5.56 35.56 21.92
CA GLU A 395 4.98 34.67 20.92
C GLU A 395 5.98 34.38 19.78
N ILE A 396 6.46 33.13 19.68
CA ILE A 396 7.49 32.73 18.71
C ILE A 396 6.86 31.80 17.66
N PRO A 397 7.07 32.04 16.35
CA PRO A 397 6.59 31.15 15.31
C PRO A 397 7.09 29.72 15.50
N TRP A 398 6.27 28.74 15.14
CA TRP A 398 6.63 27.34 15.35
C TRP A 398 6.06 26.42 14.28
N ILE A 399 6.65 25.23 14.21
CA ILE A 399 6.25 24.13 13.32
C ILE A 399 6.18 22.84 14.15
N LEU A 400 5.19 22.00 13.89
CA LEU A 400 4.97 20.70 14.54
C LEU A 400 4.76 19.65 13.45
N PHE A 401 5.61 18.63 13.42
CA PHE A 401 5.42 17.46 12.57
C PHE A 401 4.57 16.45 13.35
N THR A 402 3.41 16.09 12.83
CA THR A 402 2.53 15.12 13.48
C THR A 402 2.88 13.71 13.06
N ARG A 403 2.54 12.75 13.92
CA ARG A 403 2.76 11.32 13.65
C ARG A 403 1.95 10.77 12.48
N ASN A 404 0.92 11.49 12.02
CA ASN A 404 0.14 11.15 10.83
C ASN A 404 0.66 11.82 9.55
N GLY A 405 1.90 12.31 9.56
CA GLY A 405 2.56 12.89 8.38
C GLY A 405 2.09 14.30 8.00
N ARG A 406 1.36 15.00 8.88
CA ARG A 406 0.97 16.40 8.67
C ARG A 406 1.96 17.35 9.34
N VAL A 407 1.91 18.61 8.94
CA VAL A 407 2.72 19.67 9.55
C VAL A 407 1.80 20.79 9.97
N HIS A 408 1.80 21.15 11.25
CA HIS A 408 1.12 22.33 11.76
C HIS A 408 2.13 23.44 12.00
N GLY A 409 1.71 24.70 11.92
CA GLY A 409 2.57 25.79 12.33
C GLY A 409 1.79 27.02 12.72
N TRP A 410 2.52 28.02 13.23
CA TRP A 410 1.94 29.29 13.66
C TRP A 410 2.91 30.44 13.42
N SER A 411 2.38 31.61 13.02
CA SER A 411 3.14 32.79 12.53
C SER A 411 3.35 33.88 13.58
N ALA A 412 2.79 33.72 14.80
CA ALA A 412 2.85 34.69 15.90
C ALA A 412 2.16 36.07 15.66
N LEU A 413 1.24 36.18 14.69
CA LEU A 413 0.34 37.33 14.53
C LEU A 413 -1.10 36.82 14.40
N GLU A 414 -2.06 37.57 14.96
CA GLU A 414 -3.44 37.25 15.41
C GLU A 414 -4.35 36.25 14.66
N ASN A 415 -3.95 35.60 13.57
CA ASN A 415 -4.67 34.46 12.99
C ASN A 415 -3.70 33.28 12.75
N GLY A 416 -4.03 32.11 13.31
CA GLY A 416 -3.27 30.88 13.06
C GLY A 416 -3.45 30.41 11.62
N PHE A 417 -2.35 30.07 10.95
CA PHE A 417 -2.41 29.43 9.63
C PHE A 417 -2.45 27.90 9.79
N HIS A 418 -3.15 27.23 8.88
CA HIS A 418 -3.10 25.78 8.71
C HIS A 418 -2.60 25.49 7.30
N PHE A 419 -1.54 24.69 7.16
CA PHE A 419 -1.15 24.13 5.87
C PHE A 419 -0.87 22.64 6.03
N SER A 420 -0.95 21.87 4.94
CA SER A 420 -0.54 20.47 4.91
C SER A 420 0.76 20.37 4.12
N ILE A 421 1.75 19.63 4.61
CA ILE A 421 2.96 19.30 3.85
C ILE A 421 2.93 17.80 3.58
N SER A 422 3.13 17.40 2.32
CA SER A 422 3.49 16.04 1.94
C SER A 422 5.01 15.93 1.89
N TYR A 423 5.60 14.89 2.50
CA TYR A 423 7.05 14.72 2.54
C TYR A 423 7.49 13.28 2.24
N ILE A 424 8.72 13.14 1.76
CA ILE A 424 9.41 11.84 1.57
C ILE A 424 10.75 11.92 2.33
N ILE A 425 11.03 10.92 3.17
CA ILE A 425 12.28 10.83 3.97
C ILE A 425 13.29 9.94 3.24
N VAL A 426 14.51 10.45 3.01
CA VAL A 426 15.63 9.67 2.45
C VAL A 426 16.92 10.00 3.22
N ASP A 427 17.58 9.01 3.83
CA ASP A 427 18.92 9.10 4.43
C ASP A 427 19.17 10.34 5.31
N GLU A 428 18.44 10.47 6.42
CA GLU A 428 18.53 11.62 7.36
C GLU A 428 18.18 12.99 6.78
N ARG A 429 17.73 13.03 5.52
CA ARG A 429 17.38 14.26 4.80
C ARG A 429 15.91 14.21 4.41
N LEU A 430 15.20 15.26 4.79
CA LEU A 430 13.80 15.43 4.42
C LEU A 430 13.75 16.29 3.14
N THR A 431 13.42 15.65 2.01
CA THR A 431 13.22 16.37 0.75
C THR A 431 11.73 16.64 0.61
N ILE A 432 11.35 17.93 0.65
CA ILE A 432 9.97 18.35 0.43
C ILE A 432 9.71 18.41 -1.07
N TYR A 433 8.75 17.63 -1.57
CA TYR A 433 8.19 17.84 -2.88
C TYR A 433 6.91 18.70 -2.72
N ARG A 434 6.84 19.85 -3.42
CA ARG A 434 5.69 20.78 -3.44
C ARG A 434 4.38 20.02 -3.69
N ASP A 435 3.24 20.37 -3.08
CA ASP A 435 2.53 21.64 -3.21
C ASP A 435 2.15 22.32 -1.88
N TRP A 436 2.25 23.66 -1.88
CA TRP A 436 1.91 24.52 -0.75
C TRP A 436 0.73 25.39 -1.19
N GLU A 437 -0.50 24.97 -0.89
CA GLU A 437 -1.64 25.90 -1.02
C GLU A 437 -1.73 26.74 0.25
N MET A 438 -1.23 27.98 0.16
CA MET A 438 -1.53 29.00 1.16
C MET A 438 -2.99 29.43 0.96
N PRO A 439 -3.79 29.59 2.03
CA PRO A 439 -5.13 30.17 1.90
C PRO A 439 -5.04 31.53 1.20
N GLU A 440 -5.90 31.76 0.21
CA GLU A 440 -6.00 33.08 -0.44
C GLU A 440 -6.35 34.14 0.62
N GLY A 441 -5.38 35.01 0.96
CA GLY A 441 -5.61 36.13 1.87
C GLY A 441 -4.45 36.53 2.79
N GLU A 442 -3.44 35.68 3.04
CA GLU A 442 -2.38 35.97 4.03
C GLU A 442 -0.94 35.92 3.47
N SER A 443 -0.66 36.69 2.41
CA SER A 443 0.70 36.87 1.86
C SER A 443 1.55 37.90 2.62
N GLY A 444 1.35 38.04 3.93
CA GLY A 444 1.74 39.27 4.66
C GLY A 444 3.05 39.24 5.45
N THR A 445 3.51 38.08 5.93
CA THR A 445 4.61 38.04 6.91
C THR A 445 5.93 37.55 6.30
N ARG A 446 7.06 38.04 6.83
CA ARG A 446 8.39 37.58 6.42
C ARG A 446 8.55 36.07 6.62
N PHE A 447 8.00 35.53 7.70
CA PHE A 447 8.01 34.09 8.00
C PHE A 447 7.38 33.25 6.89
N THR A 448 6.13 33.55 6.50
CA THR A 448 5.41 32.80 5.46
C THR A 448 6.10 32.90 4.10
N ARG A 449 6.62 34.08 3.73
CA ARG A 449 7.41 34.27 2.50
C ARG A 449 8.73 33.48 2.50
N MET A 450 9.40 33.39 3.63
CA MET A 450 10.64 32.60 3.71
C MET A 450 10.33 31.11 3.66
N LEU A 451 9.25 30.70 4.31
CA LEU A 451 8.77 29.33 4.33
C LEU A 451 8.38 28.84 2.92
N SER A 452 7.67 29.66 2.14
CA SER A 452 7.30 29.32 0.75
C SER A 452 8.51 29.18 -0.19
N ASN A 453 9.68 29.69 0.21
CA ASN A 453 10.92 29.58 -0.53
C ASN A 453 11.76 28.37 -0.11
N CYS A 454 11.35 27.60 0.89
CA CYS A 454 12.05 26.39 1.31
C CYS A 454 11.70 25.21 0.38
N ASN A 455 12.73 24.45 -0.04
CA ASN A 455 12.57 23.22 -0.83
C ASN A 455 13.27 22.01 -0.19
N ARG A 456 13.88 22.21 0.98
CA ARG A 456 14.59 21.16 1.71
C ARG A 456 14.55 21.43 3.21
N MET A 457 14.54 20.35 3.99
CA MET A 457 14.68 20.38 5.45
C MET A 457 15.82 19.46 5.89
N GLU A 458 16.53 19.85 6.94
CA GLU A 458 17.59 19.04 7.54
C GLU A 458 17.53 19.12 9.07
N PHE A 459 17.57 17.96 9.74
CA PHE A 459 17.61 17.88 11.19
C PHE A 459 19.05 17.73 11.66
N ARG A 460 19.47 18.54 12.63
CA ARG A 460 20.81 18.48 13.25
C ARG A 460 20.69 18.56 14.76
N GLY A 461 20.65 17.41 15.43
CA GLY A 461 20.49 17.34 16.88
C GLY A 461 19.22 18.06 17.33
N ASN A 462 19.37 19.20 18.02
CA ASN A 462 18.26 20.02 18.51
C ASN A 462 17.76 21.10 17.53
N GLN A 463 18.25 21.08 16.28
CA GLN A 463 17.92 22.08 15.25
C GLN A 463 17.20 21.48 14.04
N LEU A 464 16.24 22.23 13.51
CA LEU A 464 15.61 22.02 12.21
C LEU A 464 16.00 23.17 11.29
N LEU A 465 16.67 22.83 10.19
CA LEU A 465 17.12 23.77 9.17
C LEU A 465 16.15 23.75 7.99
N MET A 466 15.54 24.89 7.69
CA MET A 466 14.75 25.08 6.49
C MET A 466 15.61 25.73 5.41
N MET A 467 15.72 25.09 4.25
CA MET A 467 16.71 25.43 3.24
C MET A 467 16.07 25.66 1.86
N ASN A 468 16.74 26.48 1.06
CA ASN A 468 16.56 26.53 -0.39
C ASN A 468 17.88 26.11 -1.06
N ARG A 469 17.86 24.96 -1.75
CA ARG A 469 19.08 24.29 -2.27
C ARG A 469 20.05 24.03 -1.11
N ASN A 470 21.22 24.67 -1.13
CA ASN A 470 22.25 24.54 -0.09
C ASN A 470 22.28 25.72 0.89
N ARG A 471 21.31 26.64 0.79
CA ARG A 471 21.26 27.85 1.61
C ARG A 471 20.23 27.70 2.72
N ILE A 472 20.65 27.90 3.98
CA ILE A 472 19.76 27.92 5.14
C ILE A 472 18.97 29.24 5.11
N LEU A 473 17.65 29.13 5.16
CA LEU A 473 16.73 30.26 5.22
C LEU A 473 16.24 30.49 6.65
N MET A 474 15.93 29.42 7.39
CA MET A 474 15.44 29.49 8.76
C MET A 474 16.01 28.35 9.60
N ILE A 475 16.22 28.62 10.88
CA ILE A 475 16.64 27.63 11.88
C ILE A 475 15.60 27.62 13.00
N PHE A 476 15.09 26.45 13.31
CA PHE A 476 14.20 26.20 14.42
C PHE A 476 14.90 25.35 15.47
N GLU A 477 14.51 25.49 16.73
CA GLU A 477 15.02 24.70 17.85
C GLU A 477 13.89 24.02 18.61
N ASN A 478 14.18 22.81 19.09
CA ASN A 478 13.31 22.11 20.01
C ASN A 478 13.61 22.56 21.45
N GLN A 479 12.62 23.17 22.11
CA GLN A 479 12.77 23.75 23.45
C GLN A 479 12.62 22.71 24.58
N ASN A 480 12.25 21.47 24.27
CA ASN A 480 12.06 20.40 25.25
C ASN A 480 13.33 19.58 25.51
N LYS A 481 14.40 19.81 24.73
CA LYS A 481 15.75 19.32 25.05
C LYS A 481 16.55 20.48 25.63
N SER A 482 16.81 20.46 26.93
CA SER A 482 17.81 21.35 27.51
C SER A 482 19.16 21.09 26.84
N THR A 483 19.84 22.14 26.40
CA THR A 483 21.26 22.11 26.10
C THR A 483 22.05 21.90 27.39
N GLU A 484 22.06 20.66 27.87
CA GLU A 484 23.07 20.16 28.80
C GLU A 484 23.70 18.93 28.16
N GLU A 485 24.68 19.18 27.28
CA GLU A 485 25.82 18.29 27.03
C GLU A 485 27.09 19.01 27.46
#